data_AF-A0A965CW74-F1
#
_entry.id   AF-A0A965CW74-F1
#
_cell.length_a   1.000
_cell.length_b   1.000
_cell.length_c   1.000
_cell.angle_alpha   90.00
_cell.angle_beta   90.00
_cell.angle_gamma   90.00
#
_symmetry.space_group_name_H-M   'P 1'
#
loop_
_entity.id
_entity.type
_entity.pdbx_description
1 polymer ?
#
loop_
_entity_poly.entity_id
_entity_poly.type
_entity_poly.pdbx_seq_one_letter_code
_entity_poly.pdbx_strand_id
1 'polypeptide(L)'
;FTRLMGGLHWNPQVRINAVTMRRDAVYYALHMPWENTWLAAPTRYNAIRRALKTAGVQVKDINVTLGGCAFWHAVISIKKQSGEGKNALLAALSVMDLKHVVVVDDDIDVWNAMDVEWAIATRVQGDRDVFVIPGARAKPLDPSLAVMPPGVVPTGAKVGIDATIGEGIPKERFERIAYAYADRAKIADYVGGKADPAPAAGGNDEKLIAAVAAKIVALIEKTPLYYQDVAAHCARRHQQVLPWPERRDVVGAGQHQPVGALAFDRRSAGRIGLRQIDAAQHHRRPGPAGPR
;
A
#
# COMPACT_ATOMS: atom_id res chain seq x y z
N PHE A 1 -3.81 18.31 2.26
CA PHE A 1 -3.16 17.14 1.64
C PHE A 1 -3.45 15.83 2.38
N THR A 2 -3.60 15.83 3.71
CA THR A 2 -3.83 14.61 4.53
C THR A 2 -5.20 13.94 4.31
N ARG A 3 -6.03 14.45 3.39
CA ARG A 3 -7.43 14.03 3.17
C ARG A 3 -8.35 14.28 4.37
N LEU A 4 -7.88 15.04 5.34
CA LEU A 4 -8.63 15.46 6.52
C LEU A 4 -8.84 16.97 6.48
N MET A 5 -9.92 17.42 7.12
CA MET A 5 -10.18 18.84 7.32
C MET A 5 -9.23 19.39 8.39
N GLY A 6 -8.61 20.53 8.10
CA GLY A 6 -7.83 21.26 9.09
C GLY A 6 -8.74 21.89 10.15
N GLY A 7 -8.20 22.07 11.36
CA GLY A 7 -8.90 22.81 12.41
C GLY A 7 -9.02 24.30 12.08
N LEU A 8 -9.83 25.01 12.86
CA LEU A 8 -9.87 26.47 12.80
C LEU A 8 -8.58 27.03 13.41
N HIS A 9 -7.95 27.95 12.70
CA HIS A 9 -6.74 28.62 13.16
C HIS A 9 -6.92 30.14 13.14
N TRP A 10 -6.26 30.82 14.08
CA TRP A 10 -6.06 32.26 13.97
C TRP A 10 -5.12 32.54 12.80
N ASN A 11 -5.66 33.10 11.73
CA ASN A 11 -4.91 33.46 10.53
C ASN A 11 -4.81 34.98 10.40
N PRO A 12 -3.72 35.50 9.82
CA PRO A 12 -3.62 36.91 9.47
C PRO A 12 -4.78 37.35 8.55
N GLN A 13 -5.28 38.56 8.76
CA GLN A 13 -6.26 39.17 7.86
C GLN A 13 -5.55 39.90 6.73
N VAL A 14 -5.93 39.62 5.49
CA VAL A 14 -5.39 40.30 4.31
C VAL A 14 -6.45 41.28 3.79
N ARG A 15 -6.15 42.58 3.85
CA ARG A 15 -6.99 43.62 3.23
C ARG A 15 -6.57 43.80 1.76
N ILE A 16 -7.47 43.50 0.84
CA ILE A 16 -7.25 43.64 -0.59
C ILE A 16 -7.52 45.09 -1.00
N ASN A 17 -6.53 45.79 -1.54
CA ASN A 17 -6.66 47.19 -1.97
C ASN A 17 -7.01 47.32 -3.46
N ALA A 18 -6.50 46.43 -4.31
CA ALA A 18 -6.77 46.41 -5.74
C ALA A 18 -6.57 44.99 -6.31
N VAL A 19 -7.26 44.67 -7.41
CA VAL A 19 -7.10 43.42 -8.17
C VAL A 19 -6.88 43.80 -9.63
N THR A 20 -5.80 43.32 -10.25
CA THR A 20 -5.49 43.53 -11.67
C THR A 20 -5.53 42.21 -12.41
N MET A 21 -6.04 42.20 -13.64
CA MET A 21 -6.17 40.99 -14.45
C MET A 21 -6.11 41.30 -15.95
N ARG A 22 -5.79 40.28 -16.76
CA ARG A 22 -5.94 40.34 -18.22
C ARG A 22 -7.41 40.45 -18.61
N ARG A 23 -7.70 40.93 -19.83
CA ARG A 23 -9.08 40.97 -20.36
C ARG A 23 -9.71 39.58 -20.49
N ASP A 24 -8.90 38.56 -20.77
CA ASP A 24 -9.24 37.15 -20.96
C ASP A 24 -8.71 36.26 -19.82
N ALA A 25 -8.80 36.73 -18.58
CA ALA A 25 -8.18 36.05 -17.44
C ALA A 25 -8.79 34.66 -17.18
N VAL A 26 -7.91 33.67 -16.95
CA VAL A 26 -8.27 32.33 -16.47
C VAL A 26 -8.00 32.25 -14.98
N TYR A 27 -9.01 31.89 -14.20
CA TYR A 27 -8.85 31.65 -12.77
C TYR A 27 -8.38 30.22 -12.53
N TYR A 28 -7.17 30.08 -12.00
CA TYR A 28 -6.63 28.80 -11.57
C TYR A 28 -6.80 28.65 -10.05
N ALA A 29 -7.48 27.58 -9.66
CA ALA A 29 -7.56 27.15 -8.27
C ALA A 29 -7.10 25.71 -8.17
N LEU A 30 -6.11 25.49 -7.31
CA LEU A 30 -5.56 24.16 -7.08
C LEU A 30 -6.58 23.30 -6.31
N HIS A 31 -6.89 22.11 -6.84
CA HIS A 31 -7.83 21.20 -6.19
C HIS A 31 -7.15 20.29 -5.17
N MET A 32 -7.51 20.46 -3.91
CA MET A 32 -7.07 19.59 -2.82
C MET A 32 -7.87 18.28 -2.81
N PRO A 33 -7.28 17.15 -2.39
CA PRO A 33 -5.92 16.99 -1.89
C PRO A 33 -4.87 16.63 -2.97
N TRP A 34 -5.29 16.24 -4.17
CA TRP A 34 -4.46 15.48 -5.13
C TRP A 34 -3.48 16.34 -5.92
N GLU A 35 -3.88 17.53 -6.35
CA GLU A 35 -3.03 18.37 -7.19
C GLU A 35 -1.81 18.90 -6.42
N ASN A 36 -1.98 19.13 -5.12
CA ASN A 36 -0.89 19.53 -4.22
C ASN A 36 0.22 18.46 -4.13
N THR A 37 -0.14 17.19 -4.23
CA THR A 37 0.78 16.06 -4.12
C THR A 37 1.88 16.12 -5.18
N TRP A 38 1.53 16.53 -6.40
CA TRP A 38 2.47 16.67 -7.52
C TRP A 38 3.45 17.83 -7.34
N LEU A 39 3.06 18.89 -6.63
CA LEU A 39 3.95 20.01 -6.28
C LEU A 39 4.85 19.66 -5.08
N ALA A 40 4.37 18.81 -4.17
CA ALA A 40 5.08 18.44 -2.96
C ALA A 40 6.15 17.36 -3.18
N ALA A 41 5.86 16.34 -3.99
CA ALA A 41 6.76 15.18 -4.16
C ALA A 41 8.17 15.55 -4.67
N PRO A 42 8.34 16.40 -5.71
CA PRO A 42 9.67 16.72 -6.25
C PRO A 42 10.59 17.44 -5.27
N THR A 43 10.03 18.29 -4.40
CA THR A 43 10.81 19.00 -3.38
C THR A 43 11.40 18.03 -2.36
N ARG A 44 10.63 17.02 -1.93
CA ARG A 44 11.09 15.98 -1.01
C ARG A 44 12.03 14.99 -1.68
N TYR A 45 11.72 14.58 -2.90
CA TYR A 45 12.62 13.76 -3.71
C TYR A 45 14.03 14.36 -3.74
N ASN A 46 14.14 15.66 -4.07
CA ASN A 46 15.43 16.35 -4.13
C ASN A 46 16.10 16.47 -2.76
N ALA A 47 15.35 16.73 -1.69
CA ALA A 47 15.90 16.81 -0.33
C ALA A 47 16.46 15.46 0.14
N ILE A 48 15.72 14.37 -0.09
CA ILE A 48 16.15 13.00 0.22
C ILE A 48 17.38 12.64 -0.60
N ARG A 49 17.35 12.89 -1.91
CA ARG A 49 18.47 12.62 -2.81
C ARG A 49 19.74 13.34 -2.39
N ARG A 50 19.62 14.60 -1.93
CA ARG A 50 20.75 15.36 -1.39
C ARG A 50 21.28 14.76 -0.10
N ALA A 51 20.41 14.37 0.83
CA ALA A 51 20.82 13.75 2.09
C ALA A 51 21.55 12.41 1.85
N LEU A 52 21.03 11.57 0.95
CA LEU A 52 21.65 10.30 0.57
C LEU A 52 23.00 10.50 -0.12
N LYS A 53 23.12 11.51 -0.99
CA LYS A 53 24.40 11.87 -1.61
C LYS A 53 25.44 12.28 -0.56
N THR A 54 25.04 13.03 0.47
CA THR A 54 25.93 13.41 1.58
C THR A 54 26.35 12.19 2.40
N ALA A 55 25.48 11.19 2.55
CA ALA A 55 25.79 9.93 3.22
C ALA A 55 26.64 8.96 2.36
N GLY A 56 27.00 9.33 1.13
CA GLY A 56 27.80 8.50 0.23
C GLY A 56 27.04 7.34 -0.45
N VAL A 57 25.71 7.28 -0.29
CA VAL A 57 24.90 6.16 -0.78
C VAL A 57 24.55 6.33 -2.26
N GLN A 58 24.74 5.27 -3.05
CA GLN A 58 24.38 5.26 -4.46
C GLN A 58 22.88 4.94 -4.65
N VAL A 59 22.10 5.99 -4.95
CA VAL A 59 20.65 5.90 -5.15
C VAL A 59 20.32 5.55 -6.60
N LYS A 60 19.44 4.57 -6.82
CA LYS A 60 18.82 4.28 -8.12
C LYS A 60 17.59 5.16 -8.35
N ASP A 61 16.63 5.13 -7.42
CA ASP A 61 15.38 5.90 -7.52
C ASP A 61 14.75 6.14 -6.13
N ILE A 62 13.86 7.12 -6.03
CA ILE A 62 13.12 7.48 -4.81
C ILE A 62 11.65 7.73 -5.17
N ASN A 63 10.74 7.06 -4.47
CA ASN A 63 9.31 7.35 -4.53
C ASN A 63 8.85 7.99 -3.22
N VAL A 64 8.36 9.23 -3.28
CA VAL A 64 7.63 9.86 -2.17
C VAL A 64 6.15 9.50 -2.33
N THR A 65 5.69 8.51 -1.57
CA THR A 65 4.48 7.77 -1.96
C THR A 65 3.21 8.60 -1.82
N LEU A 66 2.28 8.40 -2.76
CA LEU A 66 0.95 9.06 -2.75
C LEU A 66 0.12 8.64 -1.54
N GLY A 67 0.32 7.41 -1.04
CA GLY A 67 -0.31 6.92 0.20
C GLY A 67 0.14 7.72 1.43
N GLY A 68 1.43 8.06 1.51
CA GLY A 68 1.99 9.00 2.49
C GLY A 68 1.72 10.47 2.16
N CYS A 69 0.72 10.75 1.33
CA CYS A 69 0.32 12.06 0.82
C CYS A 69 1.39 12.82 0.02
N ALA A 70 2.48 12.16 -0.41
CA ALA A 70 3.74 12.76 -0.86
C ALA A 70 4.43 13.66 0.18
N PHE A 71 4.23 13.35 1.47
CA PHE A 71 4.88 14.06 2.58
C PHE A 71 5.60 13.11 3.53
N TRP A 72 4.92 12.05 3.96
CA TRP A 72 5.30 11.31 5.16
C TRP A 72 6.05 10.03 4.87
N HIS A 73 5.81 9.38 3.73
CA HIS A 73 6.41 8.10 3.39
C HIS A 73 7.31 8.23 2.17
N ALA A 74 8.49 7.60 2.23
CA ALA A 74 9.38 7.46 1.09
C ALA A 74 9.87 6.01 0.96
N VAL A 75 10.01 5.57 -0.29
CA VAL A 75 10.68 4.32 -0.66
C VAL A 75 11.92 4.68 -1.47
N ILE A 76 13.07 4.12 -1.11
CA ILE A 76 14.36 4.47 -1.70
C ILE A 76 15.00 3.19 -2.21
N SER A 77 15.31 3.14 -3.50
CA SER A 77 16.07 2.05 -4.10
C SER A 77 17.54 2.43 -4.19
N ILE A 78 18.42 1.57 -3.67
CA ILE A 78 19.87 1.79 -3.61
C ILE A 78 20.64 0.66 -4.29
N LYS A 79 21.80 0.99 -4.85
CA LYS A 79 22.81 0.02 -5.25
C LYS A 79 23.68 -0.29 -4.03
N LYS A 80 23.19 -1.22 -3.21
CA LYS A 80 23.67 -1.46 -1.86
C LYS A 80 25.14 -1.89 -1.79
N GLN A 81 25.91 -1.20 -0.95
CA GLN A 81 27.10 -1.71 -0.27
C GLN A 81 26.78 -2.06 1.19
N SER A 82 27.66 -2.84 1.84
CA SER A 82 27.41 -3.35 3.20
C SER A 82 27.13 -2.23 4.20
N GLY A 83 26.02 -2.34 4.93
CA GLY A 83 25.60 -1.35 5.93
C GLY A 83 24.96 -0.07 5.38
N GLU A 84 24.91 0.11 4.06
CA GLU A 84 24.32 1.32 3.46
C GLU A 84 22.80 1.42 3.65
N GLY A 85 22.08 0.31 3.85
CA GLY A 85 20.64 0.33 4.13
C GLY A 85 20.31 1.18 5.36
N LYS A 86 21.05 0.99 6.45
CA LYS A 86 20.88 1.78 7.70
C LYS A 86 21.35 3.23 7.52
N ASN A 87 22.47 3.47 6.86
CA ASN A 87 22.94 4.84 6.58
C ASN A 87 21.94 5.62 5.72
N ALA A 88 21.37 4.97 4.71
CA ALA A 88 20.33 5.55 3.87
C ALA A 88 19.08 5.90 4.67
N LEU A 89 18.63 5.02 5.57
CA LEU A 89 17.48 5.28 6.45
C LEU A 89 17.73 6.46 7.37
N LEU A 90 18.88 6.53 8.04
CA LEU A 90 19.21 7.66 8.93
C LEU A 90 19.29 8.98 8.17
N ALA A 91 19.94 8.99 6.99
CA ALA A 91 20.03 10.16 6.14
C ALA A 91 18.65 10.62 5.65
N ALA A 92 17.83 9.70 5.16
CA ALA A 92 16.48 10.01 4.69
C ALA A 92 15.57 10.50 5.83
N LEU A 93 15.59 9.86 7.00
CA LEU A 93 14.76 10.26 8.14
C LEU A 93 15.16 11.62 8.72
N SER A 94 16.37 12.11 8.45
CA SER A 94 16.75 13.49 8.80
C SER A 94 16.02 14.55 7.96
N VAL A 95 15.48 14.18 6.79
CA VAL A 95 14.74 15.10 5.92
C VAL A 95 13.39 15.48 6.56
N MET A 96 13.00 16.73 6.32
CA MET A 96 11.79 17.33 6.90
C MET A 96 10.53 16.53 6.58
N ASP A 97 9.62 16.47 7.56
CA ASP A 97 8.27 15.89 7.49
C ASP A 97 8.17 14.37 7.24
N LEU A 98 9.26 13.66 6.91
CA LEU A 98 9.22 12.20 6.75
C LEU A 98 8.96 11.50 8.08
N LYS A 99 8.02 10.55 8.05
CA LYS A 99 7.59 9.72 9.18
C LYS A 99 8.08 8.27 9.01
N HIS A 100 7.89 7.69 7.83
CA HIS A 100 8.28 6.31 7.54
C HIS A 100 9.13 6.23 6.28
N VAL A 101 10.22 5.47 6.32
CA VAL A 101 11.08 5.27 5.14
C VAL A 101 11.37 3.78 4.99
N VAL A 102 11.26 3.29 3.76
CA VAL A 102 11.66 1.95 3.37
C VAL A 102 12.83 2.06 2.40
N VAL A 103 13.91 1.34 2.67
CA VAL A 103 15.03 1.20 1.73
C VAL A 103 14.99 -0.18 1.12
N VAL A 104 15.15 -0.27 -0.20
CA VAL A 104 15.10 -1.50 -1.00
C VAL A 104 16.30 -1.58 -1.93
N ASP A 105 16.61 -2.76 -2.44
CA ASP A 105 17.68 -2.93 -3.43
C ASP A 105 17.32 -2.36 -4.81
N ASP A 106 18.29 -2.42 -5.72
CA ASP A 106 18.20 -1.91 -7.08
C ASP A 106 17.33 -2.76 -8.02
N ASP A 107 16.85 -3.93 -7.58
CA ASP A 107 15.94 -4.81 -8.32
C ASP A 107 14.46 -4.60 -7.98
N ILE A 108 14.15 -3.72 -7.01
CA ILE A 108 12.78 -3.39 -6.63
C ILE A 108 12.32 -2.12 -7.37
N ASP A 109 11.11 -2.16 -7.92
CA ASP A 109 10.44 -0.97 -8.45
C ASP A 109 9.75 -0.20 -7.32
N VAL A 110 10.31 0.96 -6.97
CA VAL A 110 9.80 1.83 -5.90
C VAL A 110 8.42 2.42 -6.19
N TRP A 111 7.98 2.44 -7.46
CA TRP A 111 6.66 2.95 -7.86
C TRP A 111 5.57 1.88 -7.78
N ASN A 112 5.95 0.60 -7.75
CA ASN A 112 5.04 -0.52 -7.58
C ASN A 112 4.90 -0.88 -6.09
N ALA A 113 3.80 -0.48 -5.48
CA ALA A 113 3.55 -0.74 -4.06
C ALA A 113 3.56 -2.23 -3.69
N MET A 114 3.10 -3.11 -4.60
CA MET A 114 3.12 -4.56 -4.37
C MET A 114 4.55 -5.09 -4.35
N ASP A 115 5.45 -4.49 -5.13
CA ASP A 115 6.85 -4.89 -5.21
C ASP A 115 7.62 -4.51 -3.96
N VAL A 116 7.35 -3.31 -3.44
CA VAL A 116 7.88 -2.83 -2.16
C VAL A 116 7.35 -3.67 -1.00
N GLU A 117 6.06 -3.99 -0.99
CA GLU A 117 5.46 -4.86 0.02
C GLU A 117 6.08 -6.27 0.00
N TRP A 118 6.33 -6.83 -1.19
CA TRP A 118 7.04 -8.11 -1.34
C TRP A 118 8.48 -8.05 -0.79
N ALA A 119 9.20 -6.96 -1.07
CA ALA A 119 10.53 -6.75 -0.49
C ALA A 119 10.47 -6.72 1.04
N ILE A 120 9.50 -6.00 1.63
CA ILE A 120 9.28 -5.99 3.07
C ILE A 120 8.99 -7.40 3.59
N ALA A 121 8.09 -8.14 2.95
CA ALA A 121 7.67 -9.46 3.41
C ALA A 121 8.80 -10.51 3.38
N THR A 122 9.70 -10.43 2.41
CA THR A 122 10.70 -11.48 2.16
C THR A 122 12.11 -11.13 2.64
N ARG A 123 12.45 -9.83 2.77
CA ARG A 123 13.82 -9.37 3.07
C ARG A 123 13.98 -8.83 4.48
N VAL A 124 12.88 -8.46 5.16
CA VAL A 124 12.92 -7.83 6.49
C VAL A 124 12.76 -8.87 7.60
N GLN A 125 13.64 -8.82 8.58
CA GLN A 125 13.43 -9.40 9.91
C GLN A 125 13.18 -8.27 10.92
N GLY A 126 12.00 -8.24 11.54
CA GLY A 126 11.52 -7.07 12.28
C GLY A 126 12.37 -6.65 13.48
N ASP A 127 13.11 -7.57 14.08
CA ASP A 127 13.99 -7.33 15.23
C ASP A 127 15.29 -6.59 14.87
N ARG A 128 15.79 -6.77 13.63
CA ARG A 128 17.07 -6.20 13.19
C ARG A 128 16.92 -5.16 12.07
N ASP A 129 15.92 -5.31 11.21
CA ASP A 129 15.78 -4.54 9.97
C ASP A 129 14.85 -3.33 10.15
N VAL A 130 14.02 -3.33 11.19
CA VAL A 130 13.16 -2.19 11.56
C VAL A 130 13.75 -1.45 12.76
N PHE A 131 13.77 -0.13 12.71
CA PHE A 131 14.10 0.69 13.88
C PHE A 131 13.15 1.87 14.02
N VAL A 132 12.95 2.30 15.26
CA VAL A 132 12.04 3.38 15.63
C VAL A 132 12.82 4.46 16.37
N ILE A 133 12.69 5.71 15.91
CA ILE A 133 13.25 6.89 16.57
C ILE A 133 12.10 7.66 17.24
N PRO A 134 11.90 7.53 18.56
CA PRO A 134 10.88 8.28 19.29
C PRO A 134 11.29 9.75 19.48
N GLY A 135 10.31 10.63 19.71
CA GLY A 135 10.56 12.03 20.10
C GLY A 135 11.11 12.92 18.98
N ALA A 136 11.13 12.46 17.74
CA ALA A 136 11.56 13.25 16.60
C ALA A 136 10.51 14.31 16.23
N ARG A 137 10.93 15.42 15.63
CA ARG A 137 10.01 16.45 15.14
C ARG A 137 9.01 15.87 14.14
N ALA A 138 7.73 16.09 14.38
CA ALA A 138 6.63 15.59 13.55
C ALA A 138 5.84 16.72 12.87
N LYS A 139 4.96 16.35 11.94
CA LYS A 139 4.08 17.28 11.24
C LYS A 139 2.76 17.44 12.02
N PRO A 140 2.35 18.65 12.43
CA PRO A 140 1.10 18.84 13.20
C PRO A 140 -0.19 18.34 12.53
N LEU A 141 -0.18 18.14 11.20
CA LEU A 141 -1.35 17.63 10.47
C LEU A 141 -1.53 16.10 10.59
N ASP A 142 -0.61 15.41 11.25
CA ASP A 142 -0.71 13.98 11.51
C ASP A 142 -1.66 13.72 12.71
N PRO A 143 -2.84 13.10 12.48
CA PRO A 143 -3.83 12.89 13.52
C PRO A 143 -3.41 11.83 14.56
N SER A 144 -2.31 11.08 14.34
CA SER A 144 -1.81 10.14 15.36
C SER A 144 -1.04 10.83 16.49
N LEU A 145 -0.77 12.13 16.37
CA LEU A 145 -0.06 12.91 17.38
C LEU A 145 -1.02 13.35 18.48
N ALA A 146 -0.49 13.53 19.69
CA ALA A 146 -1.26 14.13 20.77
C ALA A 146 -1.71 15.56 20.38
N VAL A 147 -2.91 15.95 20.80
CA VAL A 147 -3.40 17.32 20.62
C VAL A 147 -2.52 18.24 21.46
N MET A 148 -1.78 19.11 20.78
CA MET A 148 -0.84 20.03 21.42
C MET A 148 -1.43 21.44 21.48
N PRO A 149 -1.09 22.24 22.51
CA PRO A 149 -1.45 23.65 22.55
C PRO A 149 -0.92 24.40 21.32
N PRO A 150 -1.57 25.50 20.91
CA PRO A 150 -1.07 26.36 19.84
C PRO A 150 0.38 26.80 20.11
N GLY A 151 1.22 26.80 19.07
CA GLY A 151 2.62 27.23 19.13
C GLY A 151 3.62 26.16 19.56
N VAL A 152 3.17 24.97 19.98
CA VAL A 152 4.06 23.85 20.32
C VAL A 152 4.34 23.01 19.07
N VAL A 153 5.62 22.76 18.79
CA VAL A 153 6.02 21.84 17.71
C VAL A 153 5.84 20.41 18.22
N PRO A 154 4.97 19.60 17.59
CA PRO A 154 4.73 18.25 18.06
C PRO A 154 5.91 17.33 17.73
N THR A 155 6.11 16.36 18.60
CA THR A 155 7.04 15.26 18.39
C THR A 155 6.27 13.96 18.13
N GLY A 156 6.90 13.04 17.43
CA GLY A 156 6.34 11.75 17.07
C GLY A 156 7.44 10.72 16.83
N ALA A 157 7.04 9.50 16.49
CA ALA A 157 7.98 8.45 16.12
C ALA A 157 8.26 8.48 14.62
N LYS A 158 9.53 8.30 14.27
CA LYS A 158 9.98 8.00 12.91
C LYS A 158 10.34 6.53 12.80
N VAL A 159 10.05 5.88 11.68
CA VAL A 159 10.35 4.45 11.46
C VAL A 159 11.18 4.28 10.20
N GLY A 160 12.26 3.53 10.32
CA GLY A 160 13.06 3.05 9.19
C GLY A 160 12.89 1.55 9.02
N ILE A 161 12.70 1.11 7.78
CA ILE A 161 12.60 -0.30 7.40
C ILE A 161 13.68 -0.59 6.35
N ASP A 162 14.64 -1.45 6.70
CA ASP A 162 15.66 -1.93 5.79
C ASP A 162 15.15 -3.20 5.08
N ALA A 163 14.54 -3.02 3.91
CA ALA A 163 14.05 -4.11 3.08
C ALA A 163 15.06 -4.48 1.98
N THR A 164 16.35 -4.29 2.26
CA THR A 164 17.42 -4.78 1.38
C THR A 164 17.79 -6.23 1.71
N ILE A 165 18.46 -6.91 0.78
CA ILE A 165 18.98 -8.26 1.01
C ILE A 165 19.94 -8.24 2.21
N GLY A 166 19.69 -9.10 3.20
CA GLY A 166 20.49 -9.14 4.43
C GLY A 166 21.98 -9.40 4.16
N GLU A 167 22.84 -8.84 5.01
CA GLU A 167 24.29 -9.00 4.92
C GLU A 167 24.69 -10.49 4.98
N GLY A 168 25.63 -10.90 4.14
CA GLY A 168 26.11 -12.29 4.06
C GLY A 168 25.13 -13.28 3.41
N ILE A 169 23.96 -12.84 2.92
CA ILE A 169 23.04 -13.69 2.18
C ILE A 169 23.31 -13.54 0.67
N PRO A 170 23.58 -14.65 -0.05
CA PRO A 170 23.78 -14.60 -1.50
C PRO A 170 22.56 -14.06 -2.24
N LYS A 171 22.76 -13.19 -3.24
CA LYS A 171 21.68 -12.51 -4.00
C LYS A 171 20.80 -13.52 -4.75
N GLU A 172 21.38 -14.65 -5.13
CA GLU A 172 20.75 -15.76 -5.85
C GLU A 172 19.55 -16.33 -5.08
N ARG A 173 19.54 -16.24 -3.74
CA ARG A 173 18.40 -16.68 -2.92
C ARG A 173 17.14 -15.82 -3.09
N PHE A 174 17.29 -14.62 -3.65
CA PHE A 174 16.22 -13.66 -3.90
C PHE A 174 15.96 -13.46 -5.39
N GLU A 175 16.54 -14.30 -6.25
CA GLU A 175 16.20 -14.30 -7.67
C GLU A 175 14.72 -14.60 -7.85
N ARG A 176 14.06 -13.71 -8.59
CA ARG A 176 12.64 -13.83 -8.86
C ARG A 176 12.41 -14.97 -9.84
N ILE A 177 11.29 -15.67 -9.65
CA ILE A 177 10.84 -16.66 -10.61
C ILE A 177 10.58 -15.94 -11.94
N ALA A 178 11.31 -16.37 -12.97
CA ALA A 178 11.07 -15.97 -14.35
C ALA A 178 10.47 -17.15 -15.10
N TYR A 179 9.37 -16.91 -15.83
CA TYR A 179 8.82 -17.93 -16.72
C TYR A 179 9.69 -18.04 -17.97
N ALA A 180 9.89 -19.27 -18.43
CA ALA A 180 10.53 -19.50 -19.71
C ALA A 180 9.78 -18.75 -20.82
N TYR A 181 10.52 -18.04 -21.69
CA TYR A 181 9.99 -17.30 -22.84
C TYR A 181 9.08 -16.10 -22.51
N ALA A 182 9.10 -15.59 -21.28
CA ALA A 182 8.34 -14.39 -20.89
C ALA A 182 8.65 -13.15 -21.76
N ASP A 183 9.85 -13.09 -22.32
CA ASP A 183 10.31 -12.06 -23.26
C ASP A 183 9.74 -12.21 -24.69
N ARG A 184 9.32 -13.44 -25.05
CA ARG A 184 8.83 -13.77 -26.40
C ARG A 184 7.31 -13.72 -26.49
N ALA A 185 6.61 -14.13 -25.44
CA ALA A 185 5.14 -14.17 -25.41
C ALA A 185 4.58 -12.82 -24.92
N LYS A 186 4.11 -11.99 -25.85
CA LYS A 186 3.46 -10.70 -25.53
C LYS A 186 1.96 -10.87 -25.52
N ILE A 187 1.29 -10.46 -24.44
CA ILE A 187 -0.18 -10.53 -24.32
C ILE A 187 -0.88 -9.85 -25.49
N ALA A 188 -0.34 -8.71 -25.96
CA ALA A 188 -0.88 -7.96 -27.09
C ALA A 188 -0.95 -8.78 -28.39
N ASP A 189 -0.01 -9.69 -28.62
CA ASP A 189 -0.01 -10.55 -29.81
C ASP A 189 -1.26 -11.46 -29.80
N TYR A 190 -1.56 -12.09 -28.66
CA TYR A 190 -2.67 -13.03 -28.53
C TYR A 190 -4.02 -12.34 -28.42
N VAL A 191 -4.10 -11.20 -27.74
CA VAL A 191 -5.31 -10.37 -27.71
C VAL A 191 -5.59 -9.78 -29.09
N GLY A 192 -4.54 -9.47 -29.86
CA GLY A 192 -4.62 -8.99 -31.25
C GLY A 192 -4.89 -10.09 -32.30
N GLY A 193 -5.09 -11.34 -31.88
CA GLY A 193 -5.49 -12.43 -32.77
C GLY A 193 -4.34 -13.24 -33.39
N LYS A 194 -3.10 -13.11 -32.88
CA LYS A 194 -2.04 -14.08 -33.20
C LYS A 194 -2.44 -15.44 -32.63
N ALA A 195 -2.88 -16.32 -33.51
CA ALA A 195 -3.16 -17.70 -33.15
C ALA A 195 -1.82 -18.43 -32.95
N ASP A 196 -1.71 -19.20 -31.87
CA ASP A 196 -0.66 -20.20 -31.77
C ASP A 196 -0.78 -21.18 -32.96
N PRO A 197 0.34 -21.73 -33.46
CA PRO A 197 0.27 -22.85 -34.37
C PRO A 197 -0.60 -23.94 -33.75
N ALA A 198 -1.52 -24.49 -34.55
CA ALA A 198 -2.47 -25.48 -34.07
C ALA A 198 -1.74 -26.58 -33.28
N PRO A 199 -2.17 -26.89 -32.04
CA PRO A 199 -1.52 -27.93 -31.26
C PRO A 199 -1.56 -29.23 -32.05
N ALA A 200 -0.45 -29.97 -32.05
CA ALA A 200 -0.46 -31.34 -32.55
C ALA A 200 -1.57 -32.09 -31.80
N ALA A 201 -2.47 -32.72 -32.56
CA ALA A 201 -3.76 -33.21 -32.11
C ALA A 201 -3.69 -33.97 -30.77
N GLY A 202 -4.03 -33.27 -29.69
CA GLY A 202 -4.27 -33.79 -28.35
C GLY A 202 -5.55 -33.13 -27.85
N GLY A 203 -6.64 -33.89 -27.86
CA GLY A 203 -8.00 -33.39 -27.74
C GLY A 203 -8.30 -32.76 -26.39
N ASN A 204 -8.65 -31.48 -26.40
CA ASN A 204 -9.47 -30.89 -25.36
C ASN A 204 -10.92 -31.30 -25.63
N ASP A 205 -11.51 -32.13 -24.77
CA ASP A 205 -12.91 -32.51 -24.86
C ASP A 205 -13.79 -31.29 -24.58
N GLU A 206 -14.32 -30.67 -25.64
CA GLU A 206 -15.18 -29.49 -25.56
C GLU A 206 -16.39 -29.71 -24.65
N LYS A 207 -16.88 -30.95 -24.53
CA LYS A 207 -17.98 -31.28 -23.61
C LYS A 207 -17.54 -31.20 -22.15
N LEU A 208 -16.30 -31.61 -21.85
CA LEU A 208 -15.74 -31.51 -20.50
C LEU A 208 -15.53 -30.04 -20.12
N ILE A 209 -15.03 -29.22 -21.05
CA ILE A 209 -14.84 -27.77 -20.85
C ILE A 209 -16.18 -27.09 -20.59
N ALA A 210 -17.20 -27.36 -21.42
CA ALA A 210 -18.53 -26.82 -21.24
C ALA A 210 -19.16 -27.26 -19.91
N ALA A 211 -18.98 -28.52 -19.51
CA ALA A 211 -19.49 -29.04 -18.24
C ALA A 211 -18.81 -28.41 -17.02
N VAL A 212 -17.48 -28.16 -17.08
CA VAL A 212 -16.74 -27.50 -15.99
C VAL A 212 -17.10 -26.02 -15.93
N ALA A 213 -17.19 -25.33 -17.07
CA ALA A 213 -17.62 -23.94 -17.14
C ALA A 213 -19.02 -23.74 -16.54
N ALA A 214 -19.98 -24.59 -16.89
CA ALA A 214 -21.33 -24.55 -16.31
C ALA A 214 -21.33 -24.76 -14.78
N LYS A 215 -20.46 -25.64 -14.26
CA LYS A 215 -20.29 -25.84 -12.81
C LYS A 215 -19.71 -24.61 -12.12
N ILE A 216 -18.74 -23.94 -12.74
CA ILE A 216 -18.12 -22.72 -12.20
C ILE A 216 -19.14 -21.57 -12.18
N VAL A 217 -19.87 -21.37 -13.28
CA VAL A 217 -20.92 -20.34 -13.37
C VAL A 217 -22.01 -20.57 -12.32
N ALA A 218 -22.52 -21.80 -12.20
CA ALA A 218 -23.50 -22.14 -11.17
C ALA A 218 -22.97 -21.97 -9.72
N LEU A 219 -21.66 -22.06 -9.51
CA LEU A 219 -21.01 -21.81 -8.23
C LEU A 219 -20.89 -20.30 -7.93
N ILE A 220 -20.59 -19.49 -8.95
CA ILE A 220 -20.46 -18.02 -8.86
C ILE A 220 -21.83 -17.34 -8.73
N GLU A 221 -22.87 -17.88 -9.39
CA GLU A 221 -24.24 -17.35 -9.35
C GLU A 221 -24.97 -17.66 -8.03
N LYS A 222 -24.44 -18.57 -7.20
CA LYS A 222 -24.88 -18.66 -5.80
C LYS A 222 -24.51 -17.36 -5.08
N THR A 223 -25.40 -16.92 -4.17
CA THR A 223 -25.29 -15.67 -3.41
C THR A 223 -23.82 -15.31 -3.10
N PRO A 224 -23.30 -14.17 -3.58
CA PRO A 224 -21.89 -13.83 -3.41
C PRO A 224 -21.56 -13.78 -1.93
N LEU A 225 -20.73 -14.73 -1.49
CA LEU A 225 -20.26 -14.81 -0.12
C LEU A 225 -19.09 -13.84 0.02
N TYR A 226 -19.08 -13.05 1.10
CA TYR A 226 -17.89 -12.28 1.43
C TYR A 226 -16.75 -13.26 1.74
N TYR A 227 -15.50 -12.87 1.48
CA TYR A 227 -14.34 -13.73 1.73
C TYR A 227 -14.31 -14.25 3.18
N GLN A 228 -14.77 -13.45 4.14
CA GLN A 228 -14.93 -13.85 5.54
C GLN A 228 -15.92 -15.02 5.72
N ASP A 229 -17.00 -15.07 4.93
CA ASP A 229 -18.04 -16.10 5.03
C ASP A 229 -17.53 -17.40 4.41
N VAL A 230 -16.79 -17.30 3.30
CA VAL A 230 -16.09 -18.43 2.67
C VAL A 230 -15.03 -18.99 3.62
N ALA A 231 -14.19 -18.14 4.20
CA ALA A 231 -13.17 -18.54 5.16
C ALA A 231 -13.78 -19.17 6.42
N ALA A 232 -14.86 -18.59 6.97
CA ALA A 232 -15.57 -19.14 8.13
C ALA A 232 -16.28 -20.46 7.82
N HIS A 233 -16.77 -20.65 6.59
CA HIS A 233 -17.36 -21.91 6.14
C HIS A 233 -16.30 -23.01 6.01
N CYS A 234 -15.16 -22.70 5.40
CA CYS A 234 -14.02 -23.62 5.27
C CYS A 234 -13.41 -23.97 6.63
N ALA A 235 -13.24 -22.99 7.52
CA ALA A 235 -12.74 -23.21 8.88
C ALA A 235 -13.66 -24.12 9.71
N ARG A 236 -14.99 -23.94 9.61
CA ARG A 236 -15.99 -24.80 10.26
C ARG A 236 -15.95 -26.23 9.72
N ARG A 237 -15.72 -26.42 8.41
CA ARG A 237 -15.54 -27.74 7.81
C ARG A 237 -14.24 -28.41 8.24
N HIS A 238 -13.16 -27.64 8.40
CA HIS A 238 -11.87 -28.16 8.86
C HIS A 238 -11.92 -28.65 10.32
N GLN A 239 -12.80 -28.07 11.16
CA GLN A 239 -13.07 -28.57 12.52
C GLN A 239 -13.93 -29.85 12.56
N GLN A 240 -14.66 -30.19 11.49
CA GLN A 240 -15.50 -31.38 11.44
C GLN A 240 -14.82 -32.62 10.85
N VAL A 241 -13.66 -32.48 10.19
CA VAL A 241 -13.10 -33.55 9.34
C VAL A 241 -11.82 -34.21 9.89
N LEU A 242 -11.17 -33.72 10.95
CA LEU A 242 -10.03 -34.45 11.55
C LEU A 242 -9.89 -34.20 13.07
N PRO A 243 -9.96 -35.24 13.93
CA PRO A 243 -9.07 -35.31 15.06
C PRO A 243 -7.67 -35.66 14.51
N TRP A 244 -6.70 -34.80 14.76
CA TRP A 244 -5.29 -35.15 14.55
C TRP A 244 -4.99 -36.40 15.38
N PRO A 245 -4.31 -37.43 14.86
CA PRO A 245 -3.95 -38.58 15.68
C PRO A 245 -3.02 -38.09 16.78
N GLU A 246 -3.41 -38.32 18.04
CA GLU A 246 -2.58 -38.11 19.21
C GLU A 246 -1.20 -38.72 18.94
N ARG A 247 -0.17 -37.88 18.94
CA ARG A 247 1.19 -38.37 19.08
C ARG A 247 1.22 -39.15 20.39
N ARG A 248 1.51 -40.45 20.31
CA ARG A 248 1.87 -41.24 21.48
C ARG A 248 3.05 -40.55 22.15
N ASP A 249 2.80 -39.96 23.31
CA ASP A 249 3.81 -39.47 24.21
C ASP A 249 4.72 -40.63 24.62
N VAL A 250 6.00 -40.52 24.24
CA VAL A 250 7.09 -41.09 25.03
C VAL A 250 7.31 -40.09 26.17
N VAL A 251 6.78 -40.45 27.33
CA VAL A 251 7.02 -39.99 28.70
C VAL A 251 8.06 -38.88 28.89
N GLY A 252 7.62 -37.77 29.48
CA GLY A 252 8.44 -36.80 30.19
C GLY A 252 7.57 -35.84 31.01
N ALA A 253 7.39 -36.13 32.29
CA ALA A 253 6.51 -35.41 33.21
C ALA A 253 6.86 -33.93 33.40
N GLY A 254 5.84 -33.06 33.44
CA GLY A 254 5.96 -31.66 33.88
C GLY A 254 4.61 -30.95 33.87
N GLN A 255 4.10 -30.64 35.05
CA GLN A 255 2.82 -29.97 35.33
C GLN A 255 2.74 -28.56 34.69
N HIS A 256 1.56 -28.15 34.19
CA HIS A 256 0.98 -26.81 34.43
C HIS A 256 -0.47 -26.68 33.86
N GLN A 257 -1.37 -26.09 34.65
CA GLN A 257 -2.79 -25.83 34.35
C GLN A 257 -3.00 -24.70 33.32
N PRO A 258 -4.13 -24.67 32.56
CA PRO A 258 -4.46 -23.56 31.67
C PRO A 258 -5.25 -22.43 32.37
N VAL A 259 -4.88 -21.18 32.06
CA VAL A 259 -5.58 -19.94 32.44
C VAL A 259 -6.56 -19.54 31.34
N GLY A 260 -7.76 -19.08 31.75
CA GLY A 260 -8.96 -18.92 30.92
C GLY A 260 -8.91 -17.91 29.77
N ALA A 261 -9.76 -18.18 28.77
CA ALA A 261 -9.97 -17.36 27.59
C ALA A 261 -10.89 -16.16 27.87
N LEU A 262 -10.45 -14.96 27.48
CA LEU A 262 -11.25 -13.73 27.41
C LEU A 262 -12.01 -13.69 26.07
N ALA A 263 -13.33 -13.51 26.16
CA ALA A 263 -14.22 -13.32 25.01
C ALA A 263 -14.16 -11.87 24.49
N PHE A 264 -14.11 -11.71 23.16
CA PHE A 264 -14.19 -10.41 22.49
C PHE A 264 -15.58 -10.23 21.85
N ASP A 265 -16.29 -9.17 22.26
CA ASP A 265 -17.64 -8.79 21.83
C ASP A 265 -17.65 -8.19 20.41
N ARG A 266 -18.61 -8.61 19.59
CA ARG A 266 -18.82 -8.18 18.20
C ARG A 266 -19.97 -7.18 18.12
N ARG A 267 -19.78 -5.93 18.52
CA ARG A 267 -20.70 -4.85 18.16
C ARG A 267 -20.00 -3.51 18.00
N SER A 268 -19.52 -3.25 16.78
CA SER A 268 -19.59 -1.94 16.09
C SER A 268 -18.53 -1.86 14.99
N ALA A 269 -18.93 -2.08 13.74
CA ALA A 269 -18.15 -1.61 12.60
C ALA A 269 -19.13 -1.18 11.50
N GLY A 270 -19.15 0.13 11.27
CA GLY A 270 -20.04 0.82 10.34
C GLY A 270 -19.74 0.53 8.88
N ARG A 271 -20.76 0.78 8.05
CA ARG A 271 -20.74 0.65 6.58
C ARG A 271 -19.70 1.58 5.95
N ILE A 272 -18.91 1.06 5.03
CA ILE A 272 -18.22 1.85 4.00
C ILE A 272 -18.67 1.31 2.64
N GLY A 273 -19.44 2.13 1.91
CA GLY A 273 -19.86 1.84 0.54
C GLY A 273 -18.83 2.38 -0.46
N LEU A 274 -18.30 1.50 -1.29
CA LEU A 274 -17.68 1.87 -2.56
C LEU A 274 -18.79 1.97 -3.62
N ARG A 275 -19.00 3.15 -4.20
CA ARG A 275 -19.66 3.28 -5.50
C ARG A 275 -18.71 3.90 -6.51
N GLN A 276 -18.59 3.17 -7.61
CA GLN A 276 -17.82 3.40 -8.81
C GLN A 276 -18.39 4.55 -9.65
N ILE A 277 -17.44 5.29 -10.22
CA ILE A 277 -17.39 5.96 -11.54
C ILE A 277 -17.85 4.92 -12.61
N ASP A 278 -18.65 5.17 -13.67
CA ASP A 278 -18.98 6.35 -14.45
C ASP A 278 -20.24 6.13 -15.31
N ALA A 279 -20.62 7.18 -16.05
CA ALA A 279 -21.35 7.22 -17.33
C ALA A 279 -22.77 7.80 -17.30
N ALA A 280 -22.81 9.05 -17.77
CA ALA A 280 -23.98 9.83 -18.14
C ALA A 280 -24.77 9.20 -19.30
N GLN A 281 -26.09 9.33 -19.25
CA GLN A 281 -26.90 9.83 -20.37
C GLN A 281 -28.36 10.10 -19.93
N HIS A 282 -28.82 11.30 -20.24
CA HIS A 282 -30.20 11.78 -20.41
C HIS A 282 -31.33 11.24 -19.53
N HIS A 283 -31.96 12.13 -18.74
CA HIS A 283 -33.41 12.36 -18.83
C HIS A 283 -33.83 13.68 -18.16
N ARG A 284 -34.67 14.43 -18.89
CA ARG A 284 -35.34 15.67 -18.50
C ARG A 284 -36.18 15.47 -17.23
N ARG A 285 -36.18 16.46 -16.31
CA ARG A 285 -37.14 16.53 -15.19
C ARG A 285 -38.46 17.15 -15.67
N PRO A 286 -39.63 16.56 -15.38
CA PRO A 286 -40.88 17.31 -15.28
C PRO A 286 -41.02 17.86 -13.85
N GLY A 287 -41.39 19.14 -13.71
CA GLY A 287 -41.76 19.74 -12.43
C GLY A 287 -43.17 19.34 -12.00
N PRO A 288 -43.48 19.23 -10.70
CA PRO A 288 -44.85 19.12 -10.25
C PRO A 288 -45.41 20.49 -9.86
N ALA A 289 -46.56 20.79 -10.45
CA ALA A 289 -47.48 21.84 -10.07
C ALA A 289 -47.89 21.72 -8.59
N GLY A 290 -48.09 22.85 -7.93
CA GLY A 290 -48.60 22.92 -6.56
C GLY A 290 -50.08 22.54 -6.46
N PRO A 291 -50.67 22.72 -5.26
CA PRO A 291 -52.00 23.30 -5.23
C PRO A 291 -52.22 24.32 -4.08
N ARG A 292 -52.87 25.43 -4.47
CA ARG A 292 -53.66 26.42 -3.71
C ARG A 292 -52.96 27.32 -2.68
#